data_AF-A0A9K3MYT5-F1
#
_entry.id   AF-A0A9K3MYT5-F1
#
_cell.length_a   1.000
_cell.length_b   1.000
_cell.length_c   1.000
_cell.angle_alpha   90.00
_cell.angle_beta   90.00
_cell.angle_gamma   90.00
#
_symmetry.space_group_name_H-M   'P 1'
#
loop_
_entity.id
_entity.type
_entity.pdbx_description
1 polymer ?
#
loop_
_entity_poly.entity_id
_entity_poly.type
_entity_poly.pdbx_seq_one_letter_code
_entity_poly.pdbx_strand_id
1 'polypeptide(L)'
;MDRIRIKKALTDQHKAYRSHIEHFWQNAKFIADPPSIQSFVKVGNEDVEVVITEDLIRRVLDFGDRPEDPTGYPARMVKGCFYRMGYTGHVNETNFSKANLSRPYKFYTKCWKRNLELTLKKNSMK
;
A
#
# COMPACT_ATOMS: atom_id res chain seq x y z
N MET A 1 20.33 11.80 8.37
CA MET A 1 18.92 11.39 8.12
C MET A 1 18.93 9.91 7.70
N ASP A 2 19.41 9.01 8.57
CA ASP A 2 19.72 7.61 8.19
C ASP A 2 18.78 6.58 8.82
N ARG A 3 17.65 7.05 9.38
CA ARG A 3 16.73 6.22 10.16
C ARG A 3 15.45 5.79 9.41
N ILE A 4 15.30 6.20 8.15
CA ILE A 4 14.06 5.95 7.40
C ILE A 4 14.17 4.58 6.72
N ARG A 5 13.32 3.63 7.13
CA ARG A 5 13.33 2.23 6.63
C ARG A 5 13.06 2.09 5.13
N ILE A 6 12.45 3.10 4.51
CA ILE A 6 12.14 3.16 3.07
C ILE A 6 13.09 4.06 2.29
N LYS A 7 14.22 4.49 2.89
CA LYS A 7 15.13 5.47 2.29
C LYS A 7 15.58 5.02 0.90
N LYS A 8 16.04 3.77 0.77
CA LYS A 8 16.52 3.21 -0.51
C LYS A 8 15.43 3.28 -1.58
N ALA A 9 14.22 2.83 -1.27
CA ALA A 9 13.09 2.89 -2.21
C ALA A 9 12.73 4.30 -2.68
N LEU A 10 13.00 5.34 -1.88
CA LEU A 10 12.72 6.73 -2.24
C LEU A 10 13.85 7.39 -3.04
N THR A 11 15.10 6.99 -2.78
CA THR A 11 16.29 7.65 -3.36
C THR A 11 16.89 6.89 -4.52
N ASP A 12 16.70 5.58 -4.58
CA ASP A 12 17.27 4.73 -5.63
C ASP A 12 16.54 4.99 -6.95
N GLN A 13 17.30 5.36 -7.97
CA GLN A 13 16.82 5.55 -9.32
C GLN A 13 17.53 4.56 -10.22
N HIS A 14 16.74 3.67 -10.83
CA HIS A 14 17.24 2.76 -11.85
C HIS A 14 16.88 3.26 -13.24
N LYS A 15 17.84 3.18 -14.17
CA LYS A 15 17.59 3.45 -15.57
C LYS A 15 16.75 2.30 -16.12
N ALA A 16 15.52 2.60 -16.51
CA ALA A 16 14.61 1.67 -17.14
C ALA A 16 14.14 2.24 -18.48
N TYR A 17 14.05 1.37 -19.49
CA TYR A 17 13.52 1.75 -20.79
C TYR A 17 12.01 1.97 -20.69
N ARG A 18 11.54 3.09 -21.21
CA ARG A 18 10.11 3.44 -21.21
C ARG A 18 9.25 2.37 -21.89
N SER A 19 9.72 1.80 -22.99
CA SER A 19 9.04 0.71 -23.70
C SER A 19 8.81 -0.51 -22.80
N HIS A 20 9.80 -0.88 -21.98
CA HIS A 20 9.70 -2.04 -21.10
C HIS A 20 8.68 -1.79 -19.98
N ILE A 21 8.65 -0.56 -19.44
CA ILE A 21 7.65 -0.14 -18.44
C ILE A 21 6.24 -0.20 -19.02
N GLU A 22 6.04 0.34 -20.23
CA GLU A 22 4.73 0.35 -20.88
C GLU A 22 4.25 -1.08 -21.20
N HIS A 23 5.09 -1.92 -21.80
CA HIS A 23 4.76 -3.33 -22.06
C HIS A 23 4.48 -4.11 -20.78
N PHE A 24 5.26 -3.88 -19.72
CA PHE A 24 5.04 -4.49 -18.42
C PHE A 24 3.65 -4.14 -17.88
N TRP A 25 3.28 -2.86 -17.83
CA TRP A 25 1.99 -2.44 -17.25
C TRP A 25 0.78 -2.80 -18.10
N GLN A 26 0.93 -2.94 -19.43
CA GLN A 26 -0.14 -3.39 -20.32
C GLN A 26 -0.50 -4.87 -20.10
N ASN A 27 0.49 -5.70 -19.76
CA ASN A 27 0.30 -7.15 -19.64
C ASN A 27 0.28 -7.66 -18.19
N ALA A 28 0.52 -6.77 -17.22
CA ALA A 28 0.58 -7.13 -15.81
C ALA A 28 -0.75 -7.69 -15.30
N LYS A 29 -0.68 -8.89 -14.73
CA LYS A 29 -1.79 -9.56 -14.05
C LYS A 29 -1.41 -9.84 -12.61
N PHE A 30 -2.32 -9.53 -11.70
CA PHE A 30 -2.19 -9.89 -10.29
C PHE A 30 -2.78 -11.28 -10.05
N ILE A 31 -1.99 -12.16 -9.47
CA ILE A 31 -2.42 -13.48 -9.00
C ILE A 31 -2.50 -13.42 -7.48
N ALA A 32 -3.64 -13.86 -6.93
CA ALA A 32 -3.91 -13.74 -5.51
C ALA A 32 -3.21 -14.80 -4.65
N ASP A 33 -2.98 -16.00 -5.21
CA ASP A 33 -2.40 -17.13 -4.49
C ASP A 33 -1.46 -17.94 -5.40
N PRO A 34 -0.13 -17.87 -5.21
CA PRO A 34 0.59 -16.96 -4.32
C PRO A 34 0.55 -15.50 -4.83
N PRO A 35 0.56 -14.50 -3.92
CA PRO A 35 0.48 -13.09 -4.29
C PRO A 35 1.67 -12.68 -5.16
N SER A 36 1.42 -12.49 -6.45
CA SER A 36 2.45 -12.16 -7.43
C SER A 36 1.91 -11.32 -8.58
N ILE A 37 2.78 -10.52 -9.18
CA ILE A 37 2.48 -9.80 -10.43
C ILE A 37 3.24 -10.51 -11.53
N GLN A 38 2.50 -11.11 -12.46
CA GLN A 38 3.07 -11.72 -13.66
C GLN A 38 2.88 -10.79 -14.84
N SER A 39 3.91 -10.61 -15.64
CA SER A 39 3.85 -9.81 -16.86
C SER A 39 4.87 -10.33 -17.88
N PHE A 40 4.83 -9.76 -19.09
CA PHE A 40 5.79 -10.02 -20.15
C PHE A 40 6.48 -8.74 -20.56
N VAL A 41 7.79 -8.83 -20.78
CA VAL A 41 8.62 -7.72 -21.26
C VAL A 41 9.35 -8.18 -22.50
N LYS A 42 9.28 -7.38 -23.56
CA LYS A 42 9.97 -7.67 -24.82
C LYS A 42 11.43 -7.26 -24.73
N VAL A 43 12.34 -8.24 -24.74
CA VAL A 43 13.78 -8.01 -24.77
C VAL A 43 14.29 -8.46 -26.14
N GLY A 44 14.55 -7.49 -27.03
CA GLY A 44 14.88 -7.78 -28.42
C GLY A 44 13.68 -8.34 -29.19
N ASN A 45 13.77 -9.60 -29.62
CA ASN A 45 12.71 -10.31 -30.35
C ASN A 45 11.97 -11.36 -29.51
N GLU A 46 12.31 -11.51 -28.24
CA GLU A 46 11.72 -12.52 -27.34
C GLU A 46 10.89 -11.86 -26.23
N ASP A 47 9.76 -12.48 -25.92
CA ASP A 47 8.92 -12.10 -24.79
C ASP A 47 9.39 -12.85 -23.55
N VAL A 48 9.94 -12.11 -22.59
CA VAL A 48 10.45 -12.65 -21.33
C VAL A 48 9.38 -12.49 -20.26
N GLU A 49 9.03 -13.60 -19.61
CA GLU A 49 8.13 -13.59 -18.47
C GLU A 49 8.82 -12.98 -17.23
N VAL A 50 8.15 -12.03 -16.60
CA VAL A 50 8.61 -11.36 -15.38
C VAL A 50 7.61 -11.66 -14.27
N VAL A 51 8.08 -12.35 -13.23
CA VAL A 51 7.31 -12.66 -12.03
C VAL A 51 7.84 -11.81 -10.88
N ILE A 52 7.02 -10.89 -10.40
CA ILE A 52 7.32 -10.06 -9.24
C ILE A 52 6.61 -10.64 -8.02
N THR A 53 7.39 -11.18 -7.10
CA THR A 53 6.93 -11.65 -5.78
C THR A 53 7.19 -10.60 -4.70
N GLU A 54 6.55 -10.75 -3.55
CA GLU A 54 6.81 -9.90 -2.38
C GLU A 54 8.29 -9.95 -1.95
N ASP A 55 8.87 -11.15 -1.91
CA ASP A 55 10.28 -11.34 -1.55
C ASP A 55 11.23 -10.60 -2.49
N LEU A 56 10.91 -10.58 -3.79
CA LEU A 56 11.68 -9.84 -4.78
C LEU A 56 11.62 -8.34 -4.50
N ILE A 57 10.44 -7.80 -4.19
CA ILE A 57 10.26 -6.39 -3.85
C ILE A 57 11.07 -6.03 -2.59
N ARG A 58 10.97 -6.85 -1.53
CA ARG A 58 11.71 -6.63 -0.27
C ARG A 58 13.21 -6.64 -0.50
N ARG A 59 13.71 -7.58 -1.30
CA ARG A 59 15.14 -7.68 -1.65
C ARG A 59 15.63 -6.48 -2.46
N VAL A 60 14.89 -6.03 -3.46
CA VAL A 60 15.31 -4.93 -4.33
C VAL A 60 15.25 -3.60 -3.58
N LEU A 61 14.12 -3.32 -2.95
CA LEU A 61 13.86 -2.06 -2.25
C LEU A 61 14.56 -1.97 -0.89
N ASP A 62 15.09 -3.09 -0.38
CA ASP A 62 15.82 -3.22 0.88
C ASP A 62 15.05 -2.55 2.02
N PHE A 63 13.80 -2.96 2.16
CA PHE A 63 12.97 -2.47 3.25
C PHE A 63 13.55 -2.98 4.57
N GLY A 64 13.80 -2.05 5.50
CA GLY A 64 14.27 -2.40 6.84
C GLY A 64 13.17 -2.95 7.75
N ASP A 65 12.16 -3.63 7.18
CA ASP A 65 11.07 -4.26 7.91
C ASP A 65 11.31 -5.77 8.08
N ARG A 66 10.79 -6.30 9.18
CA ARG A 66 10.83 -7.74 9.47
C ARG A 66 9.53 -8.38 8.96
N PRO A 67 9.54 -9.67 8.57
CA PRO A 67 8.32 -10.35 8.15
C PRO A 67 7.24 -10.38 9.25
N GLU A 68 7.63 -10.25 10.53
CA GLU A 68 6.71 -10.14 11.66
C GLU A 68 6.20 -8.71 11.91
N ASP A 69 6.74 -7.71 11.22
CA ASP A 69 6.30 -6.33 11.42
C ASP A 69 4.84 -6.17 10.95
N PRO A 70 4.00 -5.46 11.72
CA PRO A 70 2.59 -5.32 11.39
C PRO A 70 2.44 -4.52 10.09
N THR A 71 1.82 -5.15 9.08
CA THR A 71 1.51 -4.54 7.76
C THR A 71 0.37 -3.51 7.83
N GLY A 72 -0.26 -3.36 8.98
CA GLY A 72 -1.33 -2.40 9.22
C GLY A 72 -1.50 -2.10 10.71
N TYR A 73 -2.30 -1.09 11.00
CA TYR A 73 -2.59 -0.71 12.37
C TYR A 73 -3.74 -1.56 12.93
N PRO A 74 -3.64 -2.03 14.19
CA PRO A 74 -4.74 -2.78 14.80
C PRO A 74 -5.97 -1.88 14.89
N ALA A 75 -7.14 -2.43 14.55
CA ALA A 75 -8.39 -1.67 14.48
C ALA A 75 -8.69 -0.92 15.79
N ARG A 76 -8.35 -1.49 16.95
CA ARG A 76 -8.47 -0.84 18.26
C ARG A 76 -7.69 0.47 18.34
N MET A 77 -6.45 0.50 17.82
CA MET A 77 -5.62 1.69 17.85
C MET A 77 -6.18 2.77 16.93
N VAL A 78 -6.58 2.39 15.72
CA VAL A 78 -7.22 3.30 14.76
C VAL A 78 -8.47 3.94 15.37
N LYS A 79 -9.36 3.12 15.97
CA LYS A 79 -10.57 3.58 16.67
C LYS A 79 -10.24 4.54 17.83
N GLY A 80 -9.21 4.24 18.62
CA GLY A 80 -8.71 5.13 19.68
C GLY A 80 -8.23 6.49 19.14
N CYS A 81 -7.54 6.51 18.00
CA CYS A 81 -7.13 7.74 17.34
C CYS A 81 -8.34 8.58 16.89
N PHE A 82 -9.40 7.96 16.36
CA PHE A 82 -10.64 8.65 16.02
C PHE A 82 -11.27 9.35 17.24
N TYR A 83 -11.33 8.68 18.38
CA TYR A 83 -11.82 9.31 19.62
C TYR A 83 -10.95 10.48 20.06
N ARG A 84 -9.61 10.37 19.97
CA ARG A 84 -8.69 11.48 20.30
C ARG A 84 -8.82 12.67 19.33
N MET A 85 -9.24 12.44 18.10
CA MET A 85 -9.58 13.50 17.14
C MET A 85 -10.95 14.16 17.40
N GLY A 86 -11.67 13.73 18.45
CA GLY A 86 -13.01 14.22 18.77
C GLY A 86 -14.08 13.69 17.82
N TYR A 87 -13.95 12.43 17.40
CA TYR A 87 -15.02 11.74 16.67
C TYR A 87 -16.20 11.42 17.59
N THR A 88 -17.38 11.91 17.24
CA THR A 88 -18.61 11.74 18.02
C THR A 88 -19.50 10.58 17.58
N GLY A 89 -19.18 9.93 16.45
CA GLY A 89 -19.95 8.80 15.92
C GLY A 89 -19.52 7.46 16.49
N HIS A 90 -20.23 6.39 16.14
CA HIS A 90 -19.84 5.05 16.55
C HIS A 90 -18.68 4.53 15.68
N VAL A 91 -17.52 4.27 16.29
CA VAL A 91 -16.30 3.84 15.57
C VAL A 91 -16.33 2.37 15.12
N ASN A 92 -17.34 1.61 15.54
CA ASN A 92 -17.53 0.22 15.10
C ASN A 92 -18.41 0.11 13.86
N GLU A 93 -18.98 1.20 13.38
CA GLU A 93 -19.70 1.21 12.11
C GLU A 93 -18.73 0.96 10.94
N THR A 94 -19.21 0.26 9.92
CA THR A 94 -18.43 -0.08 8.72
C THR A 94 -17.89 1.16 8.00
N ASN A 95 -18.58 2.31 8.15
CA ASN A 95 -18.25 3.56 7.49
C ASN A 95 -18.11 4.70 8.50
N PHE A 96 -16.96 5.37 8.50
CA PHE A 96 -16.72 6.56 9.32
C PHE A 96 -17.36 7.80 8.66
N SER A 97 -18.25 8.48 9.38
CA SER A 97 -18.89 9.71 8.91
C SER A 97 -18.02 10.93 9.16
N LYS A 98 -17.59 11.60 8.08
CA LYS A 98 -16.83 12.86 8.16
C LYS A 98 -17.52 13.96 8.97
N ALA A 99 -18.86 13.94 9.03
CA ALA A 99 -19.64 14.93 9.77
C ALA A 99 -19.34 14.90 11.28
N ASN A 100 -19.01 13.72 11.80
CA ASN A 100 -18.83 13.44 13.23
C ASN A 100 -17.40 13.74 13.73
N LEU A 101 -16.49 14.19 12.88
CA LEU A 101 -15.16 14.63 13.31
C LEU A 101 -15.18 16.07 13.78
N SER A 102 -14.28 16.44 14.69
CA SER A 102 -14.11 17.84 15.07
C SER A 102 -13.62 18.70 13.87
N ARG A 103 -14.00 19.98 13.87
CA ARG A 103 -13.70 20.94 12.78
C ARG A 103 -12.25 20.93 12.27
N PRO A 104 -11.19 20.88 13.10
CA PRO A 104 -9.82 20.86 12.59
C PRO A 104 -9.53 19.61 11.74
N TYR A 105 -10.09 18.45 12.07
CA TYR A 105 -9.83 17.19 11.34
C TYR A 105 -10.74 16.98 10.13
N LYS A 106 -11.86 17.71 10.01
CA LYS A 106 -12.71 17.67 8.81
C LYS A 106 -11.94 18.04 7.55
N PHE A 107 -10.93 18.92 7.64
CA PHE A 107 -10.11 19.29 6.48
C PHE A 107 -9.20 18.13 6.03
N TYR A 108 -8.55 17.44 6.97
CA TYR A 108 -7.58 16.37 6.68
C TYR A 108 -8.20 15.07 6.15
N THR A 109 -9.49 14.82 6.40
CA THR A 109 -10.17 13.60 5.90
C THR A 109 -10.21 13.44 4.38
N LYS A 110 -10.07 14.53 3.61
CA LYS A 110 -10.10 14.43 2.14
C LYS A 110 -8.92 13.60 1.61
N CYS A 111 -7.77 13.65 2.28
CA CYS A 111 -6.58 12.86 1.93
C CYS A 111 -6.60 11.44 2.54
N TRP A 112 -7.33 11.24 3.63
CA TRP A 112 -7.26 10.02 4.44
C TRP A 112 -8.20 8.89 4.00
N LYS A 113 -9.38 9.22 3.43
CA LYS A 113 -10.40 8.23 3.03
C LYS A 113 -9.85 7.11 2.14
N ARG A 114 -8.95 7.43 1.21
CA ARG A 114 -8.43 6.46 0.23
C ARG A 114 -7.57 5.35 0.87
N ASN A 115 -6.89 5.64 1.98
CA ASN A 115 -5.97 4.70 2.64
C ASN A 115 -6.69 3.86 3.71
N LEU A 116 -7.65 4.46 4.43
CA LEU A 116 -8.41 3.78 5.48
C LEU A 116 -9.44 2.78 4.94
N GLU A 117 -10.11 3.09 3.82
CA GLU A 117 -11.09 2.19 3.19
C GLU A 117 -10.46 0.87 2.72
N LEU A 118 -9.20 0.90 2.29
CA LEU A 118 -8.42 -0.29 1.92
C LEU A 118 -8.06 -1.15 3.14
N THR A 119 -7.81 -0.52 4.28
CA THR A 119 -7.40 -1.21 5.52
C THR A 119 -8.59 -1.85 6.23
N LEU A 120 -9.78 -1.24 6.16
CA LEU A 120 -11.01 -1.77 6.76
C LEU A 120 -11.64 -2.88 5.91
N LYS A 121 -11.62 -2.77 4.56
CA LYS A 121 -12.09 -3.87 3.69
C LYS A 121 -11.29 -5.16 3.89
N LYS A 122 -9.96 -5.07 4.06
CA LYS A 122 -9.10 -6.24 4.31
C LYS A 122 -9.40 -6.95 5.65
N ASN A 123 -9.83 -6.23 6.67
CA ASN A 123 -10.14 -6.81 7.99
C ASN A 123 -11.58 -7.34 8.11
N SER A 124 -12.47 -7.03 7.15
CA SER A 124 -13.84 -7.59 7.10
C SER A 124 -13.94 -8.86 6.23
N MET A 125 -12.87 -9.24 5.54
CA MET A 125 -12.75 -10.44 4.71
C MET A 125 -11.91 -11.56 5.38
N LYS A 126 -11.59 -11.40 6.67
CA LYS A 126 -11.03 -12.46 7.53
C LYS A 126 -12.06 -12.91 8.53
#